data_AF-A0AAV9RQ35-F1
#
_entry.id   AF-A0AAV9RQ35-F1
#
_cell.length_a   1.000
_cell.length_b   1.000
_cell.length_c   1.000
_cell.angle_alpha   90.00
_cell.angle_beta   90.00
_cell.angle_gamma   90.00
#
_symmetry.space_group_name_H-M   'P 1'
#
loop_
_entity.id
_entity.type
_entity.pdbx_description
1 polymer ?
#
loop_
_entity_poly.entity_id
_entity_poly.type
_entity_poly.pdbx_seq_one_letter_code
_entity_poly.pdbx_strand_id
1 'polypeptide(L)'
;MPAVEPGITFLIVPPDEALRSNIRCLLPQCRVMDDLLCRAYDSGASVGWIGNSLSHLMPGLLSSLETVPLDQLTQGLVNAPLQAFVLMTRELEHVLSTQVHAWRQVWLAQSPLTEPCRRTLRALPVVLGELFGSATLEALERTAQAS
;
A
#
# COMPACT_ATOMS: atom_id res chain seq x y z
N MET A 1 -0.22 4.09 6.90
CA MET A 1 0.59 4.10 5.66
C MET A 1 2.04 3.64 5.96
N PRO A 2 2.76 2.94 5.05
CA PRO A 2 4.15 2.51 5.28
C PRO A 2 5.09 3.70 5.51
N ALA A 3 6.16 3.49 6.27
CA ALA A 3 7.14 4.55 6.48
C ALA A 3 7.96 4.79 5.19
N VAL A 4 8.35 6.04 4.96
CA VAL A 4 9.29 6.38 3.89
C VAL A 4 10.67 5.88 4.31
N GLU A 5 11.36 5.18 3.43
CA GLU A 5 12.67 4.62 3.76
C GLU A 5 13.70 5.73 4.02
N PRO A 6 14.58 5.58 5.04
CA PRO A 6 15.53 6.61 5.43
C PRO A 6 16.35 7.14 4.26
N GLY A 7 16.81 6.26 3.36
CA GLY A 7 17.59 6.64 2.18
C GLY A 7 16.90 7.64 1.25
N ILE A 8 15.57 7.62 1.17
CA ILE A 8 14.80 8.63 0.41
C ILE A 8 14.57 9.88 1.26
N THR A 9 14.29 9.73 2.55
CA THR A 9 14.06 10.88 3.44
C THR A 9 15.31 11.75 3.58
N PHE A 10 16.51 11.17 3.70
CA PHE A 10 17.77 11.91 3.79
C PHE A 10 18.07 12.77 2.55
N LEU A 11 17.45 12.48 1.40
CA LEU A 11 17.58 13.29 0.19
C LEU A 11 16.70 14.55 0.22
N ILE A 12 15.70 14.61 1.11
CA ILE A 12 14.61 15.59 1.06
C ILE A 12 14.55 16.42 2.34
N VAL A 13 14.74 15.78 3.50
CA VAL A 13 14.68 16.42 4.82
C VAL A 13 16.05 16.41 5.49
N PRO A 14 16.32 17.36 6.40
CA PRO A 14 17.52 17.35 7.24
C PRO A 14 17.70 16.04 8.02
N PRO A 15 18.95 15.64 8.37
CA PRO A 15 19.24 14.33 8.96
C PRO A 15 18.54 14.07 10.30
N ASP A 16 18.32 15.11 11.10
CA ASP A 16 17.60 15.08 12.37
C ASP A 16 16.10 14.82 12.19
N GLU A 17 15.54 15.26 11.06
CA GLU A 17 14.14 15.05 10.70
C GLU A 17 13.94 13.72 9.97
N ALA A 18 14.92 13.26 9.19
CA ALA A 18 14.95 11.98 8.47
C ALA A 18 14.83 10.74 9.38
N LEU A 19 15.19 10.85 10.66
CA LEU A 19 15.09 9.77 11.64
C LEU A 19 13.70 9.67 12.30
N ARG A 20 12.80 10.63 12.05
CA ARG A 20 11.44 10.59 12.59
C ARG A 20 10.62 9.51 11.89
N SER A 21 9.75 8.84 12.63
CA SER A 21 8.90 7.78 12.10
C SER A 21 7.70 8.28 11.28
N ASN A 22 7.40 9.57 11.33
CA ASN A 22 6.20 10.16 10.72
C ASN A 22 6.54 11.44 9.95
N ILE A 23 7.47 11.31 9.01
CA ILE A 23 7.92 12.44 8.18
C ILE A 23 6.82 12.74 7.17
N ARG A 24 6.43 14.01 7.13
CA ARG A 24 5.44 14.53 6.19
C ARG A 24 6.13 15.26 5.07
N CYS A 25 5.41 15.37 3.97
CA CYS A 25 5.80 16.21 2.87
C CYS A 25 6.01 17.68 3.33
N LEU A 26 7.14 18.27 2.93
CA LEU A 26 7.53 19.63 3.33
C LEU A 26 6.76 20.72 2.58
N LEU A 27 6.39 20.47 1.32
CA LEU A 27 5.66 21.43 0.50
C LEU A 27 4.17 21.45 0.87
N PRO A 28 3.56 22.62 1.18
CA PRO A 28 2.17 22.70 1.62
C PRO A 28 1.17 22.05 0.66
N GLN A 29 1.35 22.21 -0.65
CA GLN A 29 0.46 21.61 -1.65
C GLN A 29 0.60 20.09 -1.73
N CYS A 30 1.83 19.59 -1.61
CA CYS A 30 2.11 18.16 -1.62
C CYS A 30 1.71 17.50 -0.28
N ARG A 31 1.68 18.25 0.83
CA ARG A 31 1.17 17.80 2.13
C ARG A 31 -0.33 17.51 2.13
N VAL A 32 -1.13 18.33 1.43
CA VAL A 32 -2.57 18.05 1.29
C VAL A 32 -2.79 16.73 0.55
N MET A 33 -2.02 16.47 -0.50
CA MET A 33 -2.07 15.20 -1.23
C MET A 33 -1.59 14.04 -0.36
N ASP A 34 -0.48 14.21 0.36
CA ASP A 34 0.05 13.23 1.32
C ASP A 34 -1.00 12.82 2.37
N ASP A 35 -1.71 13.79 2.94
CA ASP A 35 -2.77 13.54 3.92
C ASP A 35 -3.97 12.79 3.31
N LEU A 36 -4.36 13.13 2.08
CA LEU A 36 -5.42 12.42 1.36
C LEU A 36 -5.03 10.97 1.05
N LEU A 37 -3.79 10.75 0.61
CA LEU A 37 -3.26 9.42 0.36
C LEU A 37 -3.21 8.60 1.66
N CYS A 38 -2.76 9.20 2.78
CA CYS A 38 -2.76 8.54 4.09
C CYS A 38 -4.16 8.08 4.50
N ARG A 39 -5.15 8.97 4.43
CA ARG A 39 -6.53 8.63 4.81
C ARG A 39 -7.12 7.54 3.92
N ALA A 40 -6.86 7.59 2.62
CA ALA A 40 -7.36 6.57 1.70
C ALA A 40 -6.65 5.22 1.93
N TYR A 41 -5.37 5.22 2.30
CA TYR A 41 -4.67 3.99 2.68
C TYR A 41 -5.23 3.39 3.96
N ASP A 42 -5.40 4.21 5.00
CA ASP A 42 -5.91 3.72 6.28
C ASP A 42 -7.36 3.20 6.14
N SER A 43 -8.16 3.84 5.28
CA SER A 43 -9.49 3.35 4.90
C SER A 43 -9.41 2.01 4.15
N GLY A 44 -8.52 1.89 3.16
CA GLY A 44 -8.34 0.65 2.42
C GLY A 44 -7.81 -0.49 3.30
N ALA A 45 -6.85 -0.21 4.17
CA ALA A 45 -6.35 -1.15 5.17
C ALA A 45 -7.50 -1.64 6.07
N SER A 46 -8.34 -0.73 6.58
CA SER A 46 -9.53 -1.08 7.37
C SER A 46 -10.48 -2.03 6.63
N VAL A 47 -10.75 -1.79 5.33
CA VAL A 47 -11.52 -2.72 4.50
C VAL A 47 -10.84 -4.08 4.40
N GLY A 48 -9.51 -4.11 4.24
CA GLY A 48 -8.73 -5.36 4.25
C GLY A 48 -8.85 -6.13 5.57
N TRP A 49 -8.79 -5.43 6.71
CA TRP A 49 -8.98 -6.04 8.05
C TRP A 49 -10.39 -6.62 8.23
N ILE A 50 -11.43 -5.88 7.84
CA ILE A 50 -12.82 -6.34 7.86
C ILE A 50 -12.95 -7.58 6.98
N GLY A 51 -12.36 -7.52 5.79
CA GLY A 51 -12.36 -8.60 4.83
C GLY A 51 -11.70 -9.89 5.33
N ASN A 52 -10.52 -9.77 5.91
CA ASN A 52 -9.82 -10.89 6.52
C ASN A 52 -10.66 -11.52 7.64
N SER A 53 -11.29 -10.68 8.47
CA SER A 53 -12.19 -11.15 9.52
C SER A 53 -13.38 -11.93 8.96
N LEU A 54 -14.02 -11.42 7.90
CA LEU A 54 -15.11 -12.11 7.21
C LEU A 54 -14.66 -13.46 6.62
N SER A 55 -13.46 -13.53 6.04
CA SER A 55 -12.90 -14.76 5.48
C SER A 55 -12.68 -15.86 6.52
N HIS A 56 -12.44 -15.50 7.78
CA HIS A 56 -12.35 -16.47 8.88
C HIS A 56 -13.72 -16.84 9.45
N LEU A 57 -14.65 -15.89 9.52
CA LEU A 57 -15.99 -16.11 10.09
C LEU A 57 -16.89 -16.93 9.16
N MET A 58 -16.81 -16.72 7.85
CA MET A 58 -17.69 -17.37 6.87
C MET A 58 -17.54 -18.90 6.83
N PRO A 59 -16.32 -19.49 6.83
CA PRO A 59 -16.15 -20.94 6.97
C PRO A 59 -16.65 -21.48 8.31
N GLY A 60 -16.48 -20.72 9.40
CA GLY A 60 -17.02 -21.08 10.72
C GLY A 60 -18.56 -21.12 10.75
N LEU A 61 -19.20 -20.17 10.07
CA LEU A 61 -20.65 -20.17 9.87
C LEU A 61 -21.09 -21.36 9.03
N LEU A 62 -20.39 -21.64 7.91
CA LEU A 62 -20.73 -22.74 7.02
C LEU A 62 -20.62 -24.11 7.74
N SER A 63 -19.54 -24.35 8.48
CA SER A 63 -19.37 -25.58 9.26
C SER A 63 -20.41 -25.74 10.37
N SER A 64 -20.87 -24.65 10.99
CA SER A 64 -21.99 -24.68 11.94
C SER A 64 -23.33 -25.05 11.30
N LEU A 65 -23.45 -24.86 9.99
CA LEU A 65 -24.64 -25.18 9.21
C LEU A 65 -24.59 -26.59 8.59
N GLU A 66 -23.44 -27.27 8.56
CA GLU A 66 -23.29 -28.62 7.99
C GLU A 66 -24.13 -29.70 8.71
N THR A 67 -24.55 -29.45 9.95
CA THR A 67 -25.49 -30.33 10.67
C THR A 67 -26.94 -30.21 10.18
N VAL A 68 -27.23 -29.24 9.32
CA VAL A 68 -28.54 -29.02 8.70
C VAL A 68 -28.39 -29.31 7.20
N PRO A 69 -29.24 -30.15 6.59
CA PRO A 69 -29.21 -30.34 5.15
C PRO A 69 -29.56 -29.02 4.46
N LEU A 70 -28.55 -28.32 3.96
CA LEU A 70 -28.71 -27.10 3.17
C LEU A 70 -29.15 -27.45 1.76
N ASP A 71 -30.17 -26.75 1.27
CA ASP A 71 -30.53 -26.81 -0.15
C ASP A 71 -29.50 -26.07 -1.03
N GLN A 72 -29.56 -26.32 -2.34
CA GLN A 72 -28.67 -25.69 -3.33
C GLN A 72 -28.73 -24.16 -3.29
N LEU A 73 -29.90 -23.58 -2.97
CA LEU A 73 -30.10 -22.14 -2.85
C LEU A 73 -29.29 -21.58 -1.68
N THR A 74 -29.35 -22.22 -0.51
CA THR A 74 -28.63 -21.77 0.68
C THR A 74 -27.13 -21.92 0.52
N GLN A 75 -26.65 -22.98 -0.14
CA GLN A 75 -25.23 -23.10 -0.53
C GLN A 75 -24.79 -21.96 -1.46
N GLY A 76 -25.62 -21.60 -2.45
CA GLY A 76 -25.36 -20.45 -3.33
C GLY A 76 -25.28 -19.12 -2.57
N LEU A 77 -26.18 -18.91 -1.60
CA LEU A 77 -26.21 -17.74 -0.72
C LEU A 77 -24.96 -17.62 0.17
N VAL A 78 -24.33 -18.73 0.56
CA VAL A 78 -23.09 -18.70 1.36
C VAL A 78 -21.84 -18.54 0.48
N ASN A 79 -21.82 -19.15 -0.70
CA ASN A 79 -20.67 -19.11 -1.61
C ASN A 79 -20.55 -17.78 -2.37
N ALA A 80 -21.66 -17.15 -2.76
CA ALA A 80 -21.64 -15.90 -3.52
C ALA A 80 -20.95 -14.73 -2.76
N PRO A 81 -21.19 -14.50 -1.45
CA PRO A 81 -20.46 -13.51 -0.67
C PRO A 81 -18.95 -13.77 -0.58
N LEU A 82 -18.53 -15.04 -0.47
CA LEU A 82 -17.12 -15.42 -0.47
C LEU A 82 -16.44 -15.10 -1.80
N GLN A 83 -17.10 -15.41 -2.92
CA GLN A 83 -16.59 -15.06 -4.25
C GLN A 83 -16.54 -13.54 -4.46
N ALA A 84 -17.60 -12.83 -4.06
CA ALA A 84 -17.63 -11.36 -4.10
C ALA A 84 -16.52 -10.75 -3.24
N PHE A 85 -16.23 -11.35 -2.08
CA PHE A 85 -15.15 -10.93 -1.20
C PHE A 85 -13.76 -11.09 -1.84
N VAL A 86 -13.50 -12.22 -2.50
CA VAL A 86 -12.23 -12.43 -3.23
C VAL A 86 -12.04 -11.39 -4.32
N LEU A 87 -13.08 -11.08 -5.09
CA LEU A 87 -13.04 -10.04 -6.12
C LEU A 87 -12.79 -8.65 -5.52
N MET A 88 -13.50 -8.31 -4.44
CA MET A 88 -13.33 -7.04 -3.73
C MET A 88 -11.90 -6.88 -3.21
N THR A 89 -11.32 -7.95 -2.66
CA THR A 89 -9.96 -7.93 -2.11
C THR A 89 -8.93 -7.67 -3.20
N ARG A 90 -9.10 -8.29 -4.37
CA ARG A 90 -8.23 -8.03 -5.54
C ARG A 90 -8.29 -6.57 -5.99
N GLU A 91 -9.49 -5.99 -6.10
CA GLU A 91 -9.62 -4.58 -6.47
C GLU A 91 -9.03 -3.65 -5.40
N LEU A 92 -9.18 -4.01 -4.13
CA LEU A 92 -8.57 -3.28 -3.03
C LEU A 92 -7.03 -3.31 -3.11
N GLU A 93 -6.41 -4.45 -3.44
CA GLU A 93 -4.97 -4.56 -3.68
C GLU A 93 -4.51 -3.63 -4.81
N HIS A 94 -5.26 -3.56 -5.91
CA HIS A 94 -4.97 -2.64 -7.01
C HIS A 94 -5.05 -1.17 -6.59
N VAL A 95 -6.05 -0.80 -5.79
CA VAL A 95 -6.20 0.56 -5.24
C VAL A 95 -5.04 0.91 -4.30
N LEU A 96 -4.69 0.01 -3.38
CA LEU A 96 -3.58 0.21 -2.43
C LEU A 96 -2.24 0.31 -3.18
N SER A 97 -2.01 -0.51 -4.20
CA SER A 97 -0.81 -0.42 -5.05
C SER A 97 -0.73 0.92 -5.79
N THR A 98 -1.84 1.36 -6.40
CA THR A 98 -1.93 2.66 -7.08
C THR A 98 -1.61 3.80 -6.13
N GLN A 99 -2.06 3.71 -4.89
CA GLN A 99 -1.79 4.70 -3.86
C GLN A 99 -0.34 4.73 -3.42
N VAL A 100 0.32 3.58 -3.28
CA VAL A 100 1.77 3.50 -3.04
C VAL A 100 2.52 4.19 -4.19
N HIS A 101 2.15 3.92 -5.44
CA HIS A 101 2.76 4.61 -6.59
C HIS A 101 2.53 6.12 -6.59
N ALA A 102 1.31 6.57 -6.29
CA ALA A 102 1.01 8.00 -6.16
C ALA A 102 1.88 8.64 -5.05
N TRP A 103 2.07 7.93 -3.95
CA TRP A 103 2.87 8.44 -2.85
C TRP A 103 4.36 8.54 -3.19
N ARG A 104 4.92 7.53 -3.88
CA ARG A 104 6.29 7.60 -4.42
C ARG A 104 6.48 8.83 -5.29
N GLN A 105 5.49 9.20 -6.12
CA GLN A 105 5.57 10.38 -6.96
C GLN A 105 5.65 11.67 -6.14
N VAL A 106 4.81 11.79 -5.09
CA VAL A 106 4.83 12.96 -4.20
C VAL A 106 6.20 13.12 -3.55
N TRP A 107 6.81 12.05 -3.05
CA TRP A 107 8.14 12.11 -2.44
C TRP A 107 9.25 12.38 -3.45
N LEU A 108 9.29 11.66 -4.57
CA LEU A 108 10.33 11.86 -5.59
C LEU A 108 10.27 13.24 -6.24
N ALA A 109 9.08 13.84 -6.38
CA ALA A 109 8.93 15.20 -6.90
C ALA A 109 9.66 16.25 -6.04
N GLN A 110 9.85 15.97 -4.74
CA GLN A 110 10.55 16.83 -3.80
C GLN A 110 12.04 16.52 -3.69
N SER A 111 12.49 15.39 -4.23
CA SER A 111 13.89 15.00 -4.18
C SER A 111 14.74 15.79 -5.18
N PRO A 112 16.03 16.03 -4.86
CA PRO A 112 16.99 16.63 -5.79
C PRO A 112 17.44 15.65 -6.90
N LEU A 113 16.84 14.47 -6.98
CA LEU A 113 17.21 13.44 -7.93
C LEU A 113 16.91 13.85 -9.38
N THR A 114 17.77 13.40 -10.28
CA THR A 114 17.57 13.58 -11.72
C THR A 114 16.34 12.80 -12.20
N GLU A 115 15.70 13.26 -13.28
CA GLU A 115 14.52 12.59 -13.83
C GLU A 115 14.74 11.11 -14.21
N PRO A 116 15.91 10.71 -14.76
CA PRO A 116 16.22 9.29 -14.97
C PRO A 116 16.21 8.48 -13.66
N CYS A 117 16.82 9.00 -12.58
CA CYS A 117 16.83 8.33 -11.29
C CYS A 117 15.41 8.20 -10.72
N ARG A 118 14.62 9.28 -10.78
CA ARG A 118 13.20 9.26 -10.36
C ARG A 118 12.37 8.28 -11.17
N ARG A 119 12.66 8.07 -12.45
CA ARG A 119 12.00 7.02 -13.27
C ARG A 119 12.34 5.62 -12.78
N THR A 120 13.62 5.34 -12.53
CA THR A 120 14.06 4.04 -12.01
C THR A 120 13.40 3.71 -10.67
N LEU A 121 13.35 4.67 -9.74
CA LEU A 121 12.74 4.48 -8.43
C LEU A 121 11.22 4.30 -8.49
N ARG A 122 10.53 4.96 -9.42
CA ARG A 122 9.09 4.74 -9.64
C ARG A 122 8.77 3.35 -10.17
N ALA A 123 9.68 2.76 -10.95
CA ALA A 123 9.51 1.45 -11.58
C ALA A 123 9.81 0.26 -10.66
N LEU A 124 10.29 0.51 -9.43
CA LEU A 124 10.49 -0.56 -8.46
C LEU A 124 9.17 -1.29 -8.16
N PRO A 125 9.19 -2.60 -7.89
CA PRO A 125 7.97 -3.30 -7.49
C PRO A 125 7.42 -2.73 -6.17
N VAL A 126 6.10 -2.82 -5.98
CA VAL A 126 5.47 -2.52 -4.69
C VAL A 126 5.64 -3.73 -3.79
N VAL A 127 6.23 -3.53 -2.62
CA VAL A 127 6.40 -4.54 -1.58
C VAL A 127 5.51 -4.16 -0.40
N LEU A 128 4.83 -5.14 0.20
CA LEU A 128 3.94 -4.87 1.31
C LEU A 128 4.72 -4.31 2.50
N GLY A 129 4.24 -3.19 3.05
CA GLY A 129 4.86 -2.54 4.21
C GLY A 129 6.03 -1.61 3.88
N GLU A 130 6.43 -1.54 2.60
CA GLU A 130 7.53 -0.71 2.14
C GLU A 130 7.02 0.32 1.12
N LEU A 131 7.52 1.55 1.19
CA LEU A 131 7.17 2.57 0.20
C LEU A 131 7.99 2.36 -1.06
N PHE A 132 9.32 2.35 -0.99
CA PHE A 132 10.21 2.07 -2.12
C PHE A 132 10.93 0.72 -2.01
N GLY A 133 11.09 0.21 -0.79
CA GLY A 133 11.66 -1.09 -0.47
C GLY A 133 13.17 -1.21 -0.54
N SER A 134 13.69 -2.38 -0.18
CA SER A 134 15.14 -2.64 -0.07
C SER A 134 15.93 -2.40 -1.36
N ALA A 135 15.30 -2.61 -2.53
CA ALA A 135 15.89 -2.36 -3.85
C ALA A 135 16.23 -0.89 -4.13
N THR A 136 15.75 0.04 -3.29
CA THR A 136 15.96 1.49 -3.43
C THR A 136 17.42 1.88 -3.30
N LEU A 137 18.13 1.34 -2.31
CA LEU A 137 19.54 1.68 -2.07
C LEU A 137 20.41 1.23 -3.24
N GLU A 138 20.22 0.00 -3.71
CA GLU A 138 20.92 -0.52 -4.88
C GLU A 138 20.64 0.30 -6.14
N ALA A 139 19.40 0.77 -6.32
CA ALA A 139 19.03 1.61 -7.45
C ALA A 139 19.67 3.01 -7.38
N LEU A 140 19.75 3.60 -6.18
CA LEU A 140 20.43 4.87 -5.92
C LEU A 140 21.94 4.75 -6.13
N GLU A 141 22.59 3.70 -5.63
CA GLU A 141 24.02 3.45 -5.81
C GLU A 141 24.39 3.27 -7.28
N ARG A 142 23.60 2.47 -8.03
CA ARG A 142 23.81 2.29 -9.47
C ARG A 142 23.64 3.58 -10.28
N THR A 143 22.70 4.45 -9.87
CA THR A 143 22.50 5.73 -10.57
C THR A 143 23.56 6.76 -10.21
N ALA A 144 24.11 6.72 -8.99
CA ALA A 144 25.25 7.55 -8.58
C ALA A 144 26.55 7.16 -9.33
N GLN A 145 26.75 5.88 -9.63
CA GLN A 145 27.91 5.40 -10.40
C GLN A 145 27.81 5.65 -11.91
N ALA A 146 26.60 5.89 -12.43
CA ALA A 146 26.33 6.11 -13.86
C ALA A 146 26.24 7.60 -14.25
N SER A 147 26.43 8.51 -13.27
CA SER A 147 26.41 9.97 -13.44
C SER A 147 27.81 10.55 -13.39
#